data_AF-D5BUJ2-F1
#
_entry.id   AF-D5BUJ2-F1
#
_cell.length_a   1.000
_cell.length_b   1.000
_cell.length_c   1.000
_cell.angle_alpha   90.00
_cell.angle_beta   90.00
_cell.angle_gamma   90.00
#
_symmetry.space_group_name_H-M   'P 1'
#
loop_
_entity.id
_entity.type
_entity.pdbx_description
1 polymer ?
#
loop_
_entity_poly.entity_id
_entity_poly.type
_entity_poly.pdbx_seq_one_letter_code
_entity_poly.pdbx_strand_id
1 'polypeptide(L)'
;MRLMPIVKVTHGLKALSLMLGVVVISLAASVILSGNTSANILRWALNVLGLPFLLLLGSLVFASLLALVKLYETTSIQNVAERDSRRLKWLQAGQQSCNGIATLALTFTLLGISLGIGQLSDGGLTPENINQVIANLTSQFSLAFMTSVIGLPLSAALRTVLIVANASLLVVSENKLENHKCGSTNPLIANPIV
;
A
#
# COMPACT_ATOMS: atom_id res chain seq x y z
N MET A 1 19.66 -10.63 -29.77
CA MET A 1 18.49 -11.46 -29.43
C MET A 1 18.13 -11.22 -27.97
N ARG A 2 16.88 -10.83 -27.70
CA ARG A 2 16.35 -10.32 -26.41
C ARG A 2 16.62 -11.26 -25.23
N LEU A 3 17.36 -10.78 -24.22
CA LEU A 3 17.42 -11.40 -22.88
C LEU A 3 16.83 -10.46 -21.79
N MET A 4 15.82 -9.66 -22.16
CA MET A 4 15.27 -8.59 -21.32
C MET A 4 13.90 -8.80 -20.63
N PRO A 5 13.20 -9.97 -20.69
CA PRO A 5 11.95 -10.15 -19.91
C PRO A 5 12.16 -10.76 -18.52
N ILE A 6 13.21 -11.56 -18.29
CA ILE A 6 13.34 -12.39 -17.08
C ILE A 6 13.58 -11.53 -15.82
N VAL A 7 14.40 -10.49 -15.91
CA VAL A 7 14.69 -9.61 -14.75
C VAL A 7 13.45 -8.78 -14.36
N LYS A 8 12.65 -8.34 -15.33
CA LYS A 8 11.41 -7.59 -15.06
C LYS A 8 10.37 -8.39 -14.28
N VAL A 9 10.25 -9.69 -14.59
CA VAL A 9 9.29 -10.61 -13.96
C VAL A 9 9.61 -10.86 -12.49
N THR A 10 10.90 -10.93 -12.12
CA THR A 10 11.32 -11.14 -10.72
C THR A 10 10.85 -10.03 -9.79
N HIS A 11 10.79 -8.77 -10.25
CA HIS A 11 10.35 -7.65 -9.39
C HIS A 11 8.85 -7.68 -9.11
N GLY A 12 8.06 -8.01 -10.13
CA GLY A 12 6.62 -8.21 -9.99
C GLY A 12 6.34 -9.38 -9.04
N LEU A 13 7.09 -10.49 -9.18
CA LEU A 13 6.97 -11.65 -8.30
C LEU A 13 7.34 -11.35 -6.85
N LYS A 14 8.39 -10.55 -6.58
CA LYS A 14 8.75 -10.13 -5.21
C LYS A 14 7.65 -9.30 -4.56
N ALA A 15 7.14 -8.29 -5.27
CA ALA A 15 6.05 -7.46 -4.76
C ALA A 15 4.76 -8.27 -4.57
N LEU A 16 4.45 -9.16 -5.51
CA LEU A 16 3.30 -10.06 -5.43
C LEU A 16 3.44 -11.03 -4.25
N SER A 17 4.62 -11.63 -4.06
CA SER A 17 4.90 -12.53 -2.94
C SER A 17 4.80 -11.81 -1.60
N LEU A 18 5.29 -10.57 -1.50
CA LEU A 18 5.18 -9.76 -0.29
C LEU A 18 3.71 -9.40 -0.02
N MET A 19 2.97 -9.00 -1.05
CA MET A 19 1.53 -8.72 -0.94
C MET A 19 0.77 -9.96 -0.47
N LEU A 20 1.00 -11.12 -1.10
CA LEU A 20 0.35 -12.37 -0.73
C LEU A 20 0.73 -12.79 0.70
N GLY A 21 2.00 -12.62 1.08
CA GLY A 21 2.49 -12.91 2.43
C GLY A 21 1.81 -12.06 3.48
N VAL A 22 1.75 -10.73 3.28
CA VAL A 22 1.03 -9.81 4.18
C VAL A 22 -0.45 -10.18 4.28
N VAL A 23 -1.10 -10.45 3.14
CA VAL A 23 -2.52 -10.86 3.12
C VAL A 23 -2.75 -12.16 3.90
N VAL A 24 -1.90 -13.18 3.71
CA VAL A 24 -2.01 -14.46 4.42
C VAL A 24 -1.78 -14.28 5.91
N ILE A 25 -0.77 -13.50 6.32
CA ILE A 25 -0.47 -13.22 7.73
C ILE A 25 -1.64 -12.46 8.38
N SER A 26 -2.16 -11.42 7.72
CA SER A 26 -3.33 -10.68 8.21
C SER A 26 -4.56 -11.58 8.31
N LEU A 27 -4.79 -12.47 7.35
CA LEU A 27 -5.92 -13.40 7.38
C LEU A 27 -5.77 -14.40 8.53
N ALA A 28 -4.57 -14.94 8.74
CA ALA A 28 -4.28 -15.84 9.85
C ALA A 28 -4.50 -15.16 11.20
N ALA A 29 -4.01 -13.92 11.38
CA ALA A 29 -4.23 -13.13 12.58
C ALA A 29 -5.74 -12.89 12.84
N SER A 30 -6.50 -12.56 11.79
CA SER A 30 -7.94 -12.36 11.88
C SER A 30 -8.71 -13.63 12.26
N VAL A 31 -8.29 -14.80 11.76
CA VAL A 31 -8.86 -16.11 12.14
C VAL A 31 -8.62 -16.38 13.62
N ILE A 32 -7.39 -16.16 14.11
CA ILE A 32 -7.03 -16.39 15.52
C ILE A 32 -7.83 -15.47 16.45
N LEU A 33 -7.95 -14.19 16.11
CA LEU A 33 -8.65 -13.19 16.92
C LEU A 33 -10.17 -13.37 16.91
N SER A 34 -10.74 -13.74 15.76
CA SER A 34 -12.19 -13.80 15.58
C SER A 34 -12.79 -15.18 15.86
N GLY A 35 -11.97 -16.23 15.92
CA GLY A 35 -12.43 -17.63 15.97
C GLY A 35 -13.19 -18.10 14.73
N ASN A 36 -13.25 -17.29 13.68
CA ASN A 36 -13.99 -17.55 12.44
C ASN A 36 -13.11 -18.21 11.39
N THR A 37 -13.70 -19.03 10.52
CA THR A 37 -13.01 -19.59 9.36
C THR A 37 -12.58 -18.49 8.37
N SER A 38 -11.43 -18.68 7.72
CA SER A 38 -10.91 -17.76 6.69
C SER A 38 -11.92 -17.46 5.57
N ALA A 39 -12.72 -18.46 5.17
CA ALA A 39 -13.78 -18.30 4.18
C ALA A 39 -14.89 -17.34 4.64
N ASN A 40 -15.25 -17.34 5.92
CA ASN A 40 -16.26 -16.43 6.46
C ASN A 40 -15.75 -14.98 6.47
N ILE A 41 -14.48 -14.77 6.80
CA ILE A 41 -13.86 -13.44 6.78
C ILE A 41 -13.83 -12.89 5.35
N LEU A 42 -13.45 -13.72 4.38
CA LEU A 42 -13.44 -13.32 2.97
C LEU A 42 -14.85 -13.00 2.47
N ARG A 43 -15.85 -13.82 2.81
CA ARG A 43 -17.25 -13.58 2.44
C ARG A 43 -17.80 -12.32 3.08
N TRP A 44 -17.46 -12.06 4.35
CA TRP A 44 -17.80 -10.82 5.02
C TRP A 44 -17.18 -9.61 4.31
N ALA A 45 -15.90 -9.67 3.96
CA ALA A 45 -15.23 -8.57 3.25
C ALA A 45 -15.89 -8.31 1.89
N LEU A 46 -16.22 -9.35 1.12
CA LEU A 46 -16.91 -9.23 -0.16
C LEU A 46 -18.33 -8.65 -0.01
N ASN A 47 -19.07 -9.06 1.03
CA ASN A 47 -20.43 -8.58 1.27
C ASN A 47 -20.48 -7.15 1.81
N VAL A 48 -19.54 -6.77 2.68
CA VAL A 48 -19.54 -5.45 3.34
C VAL A 48 -18.80 -4.40 2.51
N LEU A 49 -17.57 -4.69 2.07
CA LEU A 49 -16.77 -3.71 1.31
C LEU A 49 -17.16 -3.67 -0.16
N GLY A 50 -17.68 -4.78 -0.70
CA GLY A 50 -17.98 -4.93 -2.11
C GLY A 50 -16.75 -5.28 -2.95
N LEU A 51 -17.00 -6.10 -3.97
CA LEU A 51 -15.98 -6.51 -4.95
C LEU A 51 -15.25 -5.34 -5.65
N PRO A 52 -15.92 -4.29 -6.16
CA PRO A 52 -15.22 -3.24 -6.91
C PRO A 52 -14.24 -2.44 -6.05
N PHE A 53 -14.60 -2.16 -4.79
CA PHE A 53 -13.71 -1.50 -3.84
C PHE A 53 -12.47 -2.34 -3.58
N LEU A 54 -12.64 -3.64 -3.30
CA LEU A 54 -11.53 -4.55 -3.02
C LEU A 54 -10.57 -4.70 -4.20
N LEU A 55 -11.08 -4.77 -5.43
CA LEU A 55 -10.24 -4.88 -6.64
C LEU A 55 -9.42 -3.60 -6.87
N LEU A 56 -10.06 -2.43 -6.78
CA LEU A 56 -9.37 -1.16 -6.95
C LEU A 56 -8.35 -0.93 -5.83
N LEU A 57 -8.74 -1.19 -4.57
CA LEU A 57 -7.86 -1.10 -3.42
C LEU A 57 -6.65 -2.02 -3.59
N GLY A 58 -6.87 -3.28 -3.95
CA GLY A 58 -5.81 -4.25 -4.18
C GLY A 58 -4.84 -3.80 -5.28
N SER A 59 -5.34 -3.25 -6.39
CA SER A 59 -4.50 -2.72 -7.46
C SER A 59 -3.63 -1.54 -6.99
N LEU A 60 -4.18 -0.63 -6.19
CA LEU A 60 -3.43 0.52 -5.67
C LEU A 60 -2.40 0.11 -4.60
N VAL A 61 -2.76 -0.82 -3.72
CA VAL A 61 -1.82 -1.42 -2.76
C VAL A 61 -0.68 -2.10 -3.50
N PHE A 62 -0.98 -2.89 -4.53
CA PHE A 62 0.03 -3.54 -5.36
C PHE A 62 0.96 -2.51 -6.04
N ALA A 63 0.42 -1.43 -6.60
CA ALA A 63 1.22 -0.35 -7.19
C ALA A 63 2.16 0.32 -6.16
N SER A 64 1.67 0.55 -4.94
CA SER A 64 2.46 1.09 -3.84
C SER A 64 3.60 0.14 -3.42
N LEU A 65 3.32 -1.16 -3.30
CA LEU A 65 4.33 -2.17 -2.98
C LEU A 65 5.36 -2.35 -4.11
N LEU A 66 4.93 -2.30 -5.38
CA LEU A 66 5.86 -2.29 -6.51
C LEU A 66 6.82 -1.10 -6.46
N ALA A 67 6.31 0.09 -6.12
CA ALA A 67 7.13 1.28 -5.95
C ALA A 67 8.15 1.10 -4.80
N LEU A 68 7.73 0.49 -3.69
CA LEU A 68 8.61 0.18 -2.55
C LEU A 68 9.72 -0.81 -2.94
N VAL A 69 9.40 -1.91 -3.63
CA VAL A 69 10.41 -2.88 -4.10
C VAL A 69 11.40 -2.21 -5.05
N LYS A 70 10.92 -1.37 -5.97
CA LYS A 70 11.77 -0.60 -6.88
C LYS A 70 12.66 0.40 -6.16
N LEU A 71 12.20 0.98 -5.05
CA LEU A 71 12.98 1.88 -4.22
C LEU A 71 14.17 1.15 -3.58
N TYR A 72 13.96 -0.03 -2.99
CA TYR A 72 15.02 -0.83 -2.37
C TYR A 72 16.12 -1.24 -3.35
N GLU A 73 15.76 -1.71 -4.54
CA GLU A 73 16.74 -2.17 -5.54
C GLU A 73 17.55 -1.04 -6.20
N THR A 74 17.04 0.20 -6.17
CA THR A 74 17.78 1.37 -6.70
C THR A 74 19.10 1.61 -5.94
N THR A 75 19.24 1.05 -4.74
CA THR A 75 20.48 1.04 -3.94
C THR A 75 21.66 0.37 -4.66
N SER A 76 21.41 -0.56 -5.59
CA SER A 76 22.46 -1.31 -6.31
C SER A 76 23.12 -0.52 -7.45
N ILE A 77 22.61 0.66 -7.81
CA ILE A 77 23.12 1.44 -8.95
C ILE A 77 24.33 2.28 -8.52
N GLN A 78 25.50 2.08 -9.16
CA GLN A 78 26.74 2.79 -8.81
C GLN A 78 26.69 4.31 -9.11
N ASN A 79 25.90 4.76 -10.08
CA ASN A 79 25.78 6.18 -10.44
C ASN A 79 24.86 6.95 -9.49
N VAL A 80 25.44 7.89 -8.73
CA VAL A 80 24.74 8.67 -7.68
C VAL A 80 23.66 9.59 -8.27
N ALA A 81 23.94 10.30 -9.37
CA ALA A 81 22.99 11.24 -10.00
C ALA A 81 21.74 10.53 -10.59
N GLU A 82 21.93 9.33 -11.15
CA GLU A 82 20.82 8.55 -11.70
C GLU A 82 20.02 7.84 -10.60
N ARG A 83 20.69 7.46 -9.49
CA ARG A 83 20.08 6.86 -8.30
C ARG A 83 19.05 7.80 -7.69
N ASP A 84 19.43 9.05 -7.41
CA ASP A 84 18.52 10.01 -6.76
C ASP A 84 17.31 10.35 -7.64
N SER A 85 17.55 10.55 -8.93
CA SER A 85 16.49 10.83 -9.91
C SER A 85 15.49 9.66 -10.03
N ARG A 86 15.96 8.40 -10.02
CA ARG A 86 15.08 7.23 -10.06
C ARG A 86 14.34 7.02 -8.74
N ARG A 87 15.00 7.22 -7.60
CA ARG A 87 14.37 7.09 -6.27
C ARG A 87 13.22 8.07 -6.10
N LEU A 88 13.43 9.34 -6.48
CA LEU A 88 12.38 10.36 -6.39
C LEU A 88 11.16 9.99 -7.25
N LYS A 89 11.38 9.48 -8.47
CA LYS A 89 10.29 9.01 -9.35
C LYS A 89 9.49 7.87 -8.72
N TRP A 90 10.15 6.86 -8.16
CA TRP A 90 9.47 5.73 -7.53
C TRP A 90 8.77 6.12 -6.22
N LEU A 91 9.38 7.00 -5.43
CA LEU A 91 8.76 7.53 -4.21
C LEU A 91 7.49 8.32 -4.54
N GLN A 92 7.55 9.22 -5.53
CA GLN A 92 6.37 9.97 -5.99
C GLN A 92 5.28 9.02 -6.52
N ALA A 93 5.64 8.01 -7.31
CA ALA A 93 4.69 7.02 -7.77
C ALA A 93 4.00 6.28 -6.60
N GLY A 94 4.76 5.80 -5.61
CA GLY A 94 4.21 5.14 -4.43
C GLY A 94 3.34 6.07 -3.57
N GLN A 95 3.75 7.33 -3.37
CA GLN A 95 2.96 8.32 -2.64
C GLN A 95 1.65 8.65 -3.38
N GLN A 96 1.66 8.74 -4.70
CA GLN A 96 0.44 8.94 -5.48
C GLN A 96 -0.50 7.74 -5.41
N SER A 97 0.04 6.51 -5.39
CA SER A 97 -0.78 5.32 -5.11
C SER A 97 -1.41 5.38 -3.72
N CYS A 98 -0.67 5.81 -2.68
CA CYS A 98 -1.23 5.95 -1.34
C CYS A 98 -2.32 7.03 -1.28
N ASN A 99 -2.12 8.18 -1.94
CA ASN A 99 -3.16 9.20 -2.05
C ASN A 99 -4.40 8.66 -2.78
N GLY A 100 -4.19 7.89 -3.85
CA GLY A 100 -5.27 7.21 -4.55
C GLY A 100 -6.08 6.26 -3.65
N ILE A 101 -5.45 5.55 -2.71
CA ILE A 101 -6.15 4.71 -1.74
C ILE A 101 -7.08 5.55 -0.86
N ALA A 102 -6.61 6.71 -0.38
CA ALA A 102 -7.42 7.61 0.43
C ALA A 102 -8.59 8.19 -0.35
N THR A 103 -8.34 8.64 -1.59
CA THR A 103 -9.40 9.12 -2.49
C THR A 103 -10.42 8.03 -2.78
N LEU A 104 -9.98 6.81 -3.08
CA LEU A 104 -10.87 5.67 -3.34
C LEU A 104 -11.76 5.38 -2.13
N ALA A 105 -11.18 5.37 -0.92
CA ALA A 105 -11.93 5.18 0.33
C ALA A 105 -13.02 6.24 0.49
N LEU A 106 -12.68 7.51 0.29
CA LEU A 106 -13.64 8.61 0.36
C LEU A 106 -14.73 8.50 -0.71
N THR A 107 -14.37 8.16 -1.95
CA THR A 107 -15.34 7.99 -3.05
C THR A 107 -16.34 6.89 -2.74
N PHE A 108 -15.90 5.73 -2.26
CA PHE A 108 -16.80 4.63 -1.90
C PHE A 108 -17.60 4.93 -0.63
N THR A 109 -17.06 5.72 0.29
CA THR A 109 -17.82 6.22 1.44
C THR A 109 -18.97 7.11 0.98
N LEU A 110 -18.69 8.07 0.11
CA LEU A 110 -19.71 8.95 -0.47
C LEU A 110 -20.72 8.17 -1.31
N LEU A 111 -20.28 7.17 -2.07
CA LEU A 111 -21.16 6.28 -2.84
C LEU A 111 -22.12 5.52 -1.93
N GLY A 112 -21.61 4.88 -0.86
CA GLY A 112 -22.45 4.14 0.08
C GLY A 112 -23.47 5.04 0.79
N ILE A 113 -23.07 6.25 1.20
CA ILE A 113 -23.99 7.24 1.77
C ILE A 113 -25.03 7.68 0.74
N SER A 114 -24.63 7.98 -0.49
CA SER A 114 -25.53 8.40 -1.57
C SER A 114 -26.57 7.32 -1.90
N LEU A 115 -26.15 6.05 -1.98
CA LEU A 115 -27.06 4.93 -2.21
C LEU A 115 -28.00 4.70 -1.02
N GLY A 116 -27.52 4.90 0.21
CA GLY A 116 -28.35 4.87 1.41
C GLY A 116 -29.44 5.95 1.37
N ILE A 117 -29.07 7.20 1.08
CA ILE A 117 -30.03 8.31 0.99
C ILE A 117 -31.03 8.08 -0.16
N GLY A 118 -30.58 7.59 -1.32
CA GLY A 118 -31.47 7.28 -2.45
C GLY A 118 -32.56 6.25 -2.10
N GLN A 119 -32.24 5.26 -1.27
CA GLN A 119 -33.24 4.30 -0.79
C GLN A 119 -34.30 4.94 0.12
N LEU A 120 -33.92 5.94 0.93
CA LEU A 120 -34.86 6.71 1.75
C LEU A 120 -35.78 7.59 0.91
N SER A 121 -35.30 8.12 -0.22
CA SER A 121 -36.12 8.98 -1.08
C SER A 121 -37.14 8.22 -1.92
N ASP A 122 -36.82 6.99 -2.32
CA ASP A 122 -37.70 6.17 -3.19
C ASP A 122 -38.73 5.34 -2.39
N GLY A 123 -38.38 4.90 -1.17
CA GLY A 123 -39.23 4.07 -0.34
C GLY A 123 -40.05 4.89 0.65
N GLY A 124 -41.31 5.19 0.33
CA GLY A 124 -42.25 5.70 1.33
C GLY A 124 -42.29 4.74 2.53
N LEU A 125 -41.99 5.25 3.73
CA LEU A 125 -41.95 4.45 4.95
C LEU A 125 -43.36 3.99 5.31
N THR A 126 -43.68 2.72 5.07
CA THR A 126 -44.90 2.08 5.57
C THR A 126 -44.55 1.13 6.71
N PRO A 127 -45.47 0.88 7.65
CA PRO A 127 -45.23 -0.06 8.75
C PRO A 127 -44.81 -1.46 8.28
N GLU A 128 -45.20 -1.89 7.07
CA GLU A 128 -44.85 -3.19 6.51
C GLU A 128 -43.42 -3.27 5.95
N ASN A 129 -42.85 -2.16 5.47
CA ASN A 129 -41.55 -2.15 4.77
C ASN A 129 -40.37 -1.62 5.61
N ILE A 130 -40.65 -1.01 6.76
CA ILE A 130 -39.67 -0.25 7.53
C ILE A 130 -38.45 -1.08 7.98
N ASN A 131 -38.65 -2.33 8.38
CA ASN A 131 -37.56 -3.23 8.80
C ASN A 131 -36.62 -3.56 7.63
N GLN A 132 -37.18 -3.73 6.43
CA GLN A 132 -36.39 -4.01 5.23
C GLN A 132 -35.62 -2.78 4.77
N VAL A 133 -36.24 -1.59 4.84
CA VAL A 133 -35.58 -0.32 4.55
C VAL A 133 -34.41 -0.07 5.51
N ILE A 134 -34.62 -0.26 6.83
CA ILE A 134 -33.56 -0.10 7.84
C ILE A 134 -32.41 -1.09 7.61
N ALA A 135 -32.71 -2.36 7.31
CA ALA A 135 -31.68 -3.37 7.03
C ALA A 135 -30.83 -2.98 5.81
N ASN A 136 -31.47 -2.53 4.73
CA ASN A 136 -30.77 -2.12 3.51
C ASN A 136 -29.93 -0.84 3.74
N LEU A 137 -30.47 0.14 4.47
CA LEU A 137 -29.73 1.34 4.85
C LEU A 137 -28.50 1.02 5.69
N THR A 138 -28.67 0.11 6.64
CA THR A 138 -27.56 -0.35 7.49
C THR A 138 -26.47 -0.99 6.64
N SER A 139 -26.83 -1.75 5.61
CA SER A 139 -25.85 -2.32 4.67
C SER A 139 -25.10 -1.25 3.88
N GLN A 140 -25.80 -0.25 3.34
CA GLN A 140 -25.17 0.81 2.53
C GLN A 140 -24.26 1.72 3.37
N PHE A 141 -24.70 2.06 4.59
CA PHE A 141 -23.87 2.80 5.54
C PHE A 141 -22.72 1.96 6.10
N SER A 142 -22.92 0.67 6.33
CA SER A 142 -21.83 -0.23 6.74
C SER A 142 -20.74 -0.27 5.68
N LEU A 143 -21.10 -0.41 4.40
CA LEU A 143 -20.15 -0.28 3.30
C LEU A 143 -19.41 1.07 3.37
N ALA A 144 -20.17 2.17 3.46
CA ALA A 144 -19.59 3.50 3.49
C ALA A 144 -18.55 3.67 4.62
N PHE A 145 -18.92 3.35 5.86
CA PHE A 145 -18.03 3.51 6.99
C PHE A 145 -16.85 2.56 6.95
N MET A 146 -17.05 1.29 6.57
CA MET A 146 -15.98 0.29 6.56
C MET A 146 -14.91 0.59 5.50
N THR A 147 -15.29 1.15 4.34
CA THR A 147 -14.30 1.55 3.32
C THR A 147 -13.35 2.65 3.81
N SER A 148 -13.85 3.64 4.59
CA SER A 148 -13.00 4.66 5.21
C SER A 148 -12.19 4.13 6.39
N VAL A 149 -12.83 3.36 7.28
CA VAL A 149 -12.18 2.79 8.47
C VAL A 149 -11.00 1.90 8.11
N ILE A 150 -11.09 1.17 6.99
CA ILE A 150 -9.99 0.32 6.53
C ILE A 150 -9.05 1.10 5.59
N GLY A 151 -9.61 1.83 4.62
CA GLY A 151 -8.85 2.45 3.55
C GLY A 151 -7.95 3.61 3.99
N LEU A 152 -8.43 4.49 4.88
CA LEU A 152 -7.66 5.66 5.30
C LEU A 152 -6.45 5.28 6.18
N PRO A 153 -6.58 4.42 7.21
CA PRO A 153 -5.41 3.97 7.96
C PRO A 153 -4.44 3.19 7.08
N LEU A 154 -4.93 2.38 6.14
CA LEU A 154 -4.07 1.64 5.21
C LEU A 154 -3.26 2.59 4.31
N SER A 155 -3.89 3.64 3.78
CA SER A 155 -3.20 4.69 3.01
C SER A 155 -2.09 5.35 3.83
N ALA A 156 -2.39 5.74 5.07
CA ALA A 156 -1.43 6.39 5.97
C ALA A 156 -0.25 5.47 6.35
N ALA A 157 -0.54 4.20 6.63
CA ALA A 157 0.47 3.20 6.97
C ALA A 157 1.44 2.96 5.80
N LEU A 158 0.93 2.71 4.59
CA LEU A 158 1.76 2.50 3.40
C LEU A 158 2.59 3.74 3.06
N ARG A 159 1.99 4.93 3.17
CA ARG A 159 2.70 6.20 2.96
C ARG A 159 3.84 6.37 3.94
N THR A 160 3.62 6.06 5.21
CA THR A 160 4.67 6.10 6.25
C THR A 160 5.80 5.14 5.93
N VAL A 161 5.48 3.88 5.57
CA VAL A 161 6.49 2.88 5.19
C VAL A 161 7.34 3.37 4.01
N LEU A 162 6.74 3.94 2.97
CA LEU A 162 7.47 4.49 1.81
C LEU A 162 8.41 5.63 2.19
N ILE A 163 7.95 6.56 3.03
CA ILE A 163 8.75 7.72 3.47
C ILE A 163 9.93 7.26 4.34
N VAL A 164 9.66 6.40 5.32
CA VAL A 164 10.69 5.86 6.24
C VAL A 164 11.70 5.03 5.46
N ALA A 165 11.25 4.13 4.57
CA ALA A 165 12.14 3.35 3.73
C ALA A 165 13.05 4.24 2.87
N ASN A 166 12.51 5.32 2.28
CA ASN A 166 13.34 6.25 1.54
C ASN A 166 14.37 6.95 2.42
N ALA A 167 13.97 7.44 3.60
CA ALA A 167 14.87 8.11 4.54
C ALA A 167 16.01 7.17 5.01
N SER A 168 15.68 5.94 5.43
CA SER A 168 16.68 4.95 5.84
C SER A 168 17.68 4.64 4.73
N LEU A 169 17.19 4.51 3.49
CA LEU A 169 18.04 4.24 2.34
C LEU A 169 18.89 5.46 1.91
N LEU A 170 18.52 6.69 2.30
CA LEU A 170 19.38 7.87 2.10
C LEU A 170 20.55 7.85 3.11
N VAL A 171 20.27 7.59 4.38
CA VAL A 171 21.29 7.49 5.46
C VAL A 171 22.32 6.40 5.15
N VAL A 172 21.89 5.25 4.64
CA VAL A 172 22.81 4.17 4.23
C VAL A 172 23.70 4.60 3.06
N SER A 173 23.17 5.40 2.13
CA SER A 173 23.94 5.91 0.99
C SER A 173 25.00 6.92 1.42
N GLU A 174 24.67 7.80 2.36
CA GLU A 174 25.57 8.82 2.90
C GLU A 174 26.74 8.19 3.67
N ASN A 175 26.46 7.24 4.58
CA ASN A 175 27.48 6.48 5.31
C ASN A 175 28.47 5.76 4.37
N LYS A 176 27.99 5.26 3.22
CA LYS A 176 28.85 4.58 2.24
C LYS A 176 29.80 5.54 1.54
N LEU A 177 29.38 6.79 1.31
CA LEU A 177 30.20 7.86 0.73
C LEU A 177 31.26 8.35 1.71
N GLU A 178 30.93 8.51 3.00
CA GLU A 178 31.89 8.90 4.03
C GLU A 178 32.99 7.86 4.25
N ASN A 179 32.62 6.57 4.33
CA ASN A 179 33.60 5.48 4.43
C ASN A 179 34.59 5.46 3.25
N HIS A 180 34.11 5.78 2.04
CA HIS A 180 34.97 5.83 0.85
C HIS A 180 35.89 7.07 0.83
N LYS A 181 35.49 8.19 1.45
CA LYS A 181 36.37 9.36 1.64
C LYS A 181 37.45 9.10 2.68
N CYS A 182 37.10 8.54 3.84
CA CYS A 182 38.04 8.26 4.92
C CYS A 182 39.09 7.19 4.52
N GLY A 183 38.69 6.18 3.74
CA GLY A 183 39.62 5.17 3.20
C GLY A 183 40.57 5.69 2.11
N SER A 184 40.31 6.86 1.52
CA SER A 184 41.17 7.48 0.50
C SER A 184 42.11 8.55 1.05
N THR A 185 41.93 8.98 2.32
CA THR A 185 42.74 10.04 2.95
C THR A 185 43.90 9.50 3.80
N ASN A 186 44.52 8.39 3.43
CA ASN A 186 45.78 7.99 4.03
C ASN A 186 46.92 7.80 3.02
N PRO A 187 47.48 8.89 2.45
CA PRO A 187 48.78 8.86 1.80
C PRO A 187 49.86 9.63 2.58
N LEU A 188 49.82 9.70 3.93
CA LEU A 188 50.86 10.40 4.70
C LEU A 188 51.20 9.72 6.05
N ILE A 189 51.45 8.41 6.03
CA ILE A 189 52.31 7.75 7.04
C ILE A 189 53.50 7.10 6.31
N ALA A 190 54.33 7.95 5.73
CA ALA A 190 55.74 7.71 5.43
C ALA A 190 56.33 9.12 5.45
N ASN A 191 57.06 9.58 6.45
CA ASN A 191 58.27 9.00 7.03
C ASN A 191 58.69 9.92 8.18
N PRO A 192 59.00 9.40 9.38
CA PRO A 192 60.10 9.98 10.14
C PRO A 192 61.21 8.93 10.25
N ILE A 193 62.47 9.40 10.22
CA ILE A 193 63.74 8.67 10.43
C ILE A 193 64.51 8.37 9.13
N VAL A 194 65.30 9.33 8.65
CA VAL A 194 66.78 9.49 8.80
C VAL A 194 67.20 10.68 7.93
#